data_AF-A0A2M7XEH8-F1
#
_entry.id   AF-A0A2M7XEH8-F1
#
_cell.length_a   1.000
_cell.length_b   1.000
_cell.length_c   1.000
_cell.angle_alpha   90.00
_cell.angle_beta   90.00
_cell.angle_gamma   90.00
#
_symmetry.space_group_name_H-M   'P 1'
#
loop_
_entity.id
_entity.type
_entity.pdbx_description
1 polymer ?
#
loop_
_entity_poly.entity_id
_entity_poly.type
_entity_poly.pdbx_seq_one_letter_code
_entity_poly.pdbx_strand_id
1 'polypeptide(L)'
;MADLKDTQFYELKRVEEPNGFSTKFNSKKVKQVLLITGASLTAIIFLVFAITTGLSFTKTKKLTGQNENQKSNTEVSQTLTACEAGADVEFCKNRVTTENAITSGQVRACEGLPSDAYKSCVNLVAFDQKNLDYCKLVDGEGNTECSDHVRLLLATANNDYSACAGIANEDERLSCQNQIAPFFISEGRCSEVGLNETLCEKETLTSIKANGSPYDCGGLPDVDYQSCSDYFATLDSDSDGLNDWREASEFGTDRFVADTDADGYNDGVEVAGGFDPLN
;
A
#
# COMPACT_ATOMS: atom_id res chain seq x y z
N MET A 1 3.84 -42.49 5.42
CA MET A 1 5.23 -42.37 4.97
C MET A 1 5.23 -42.33 3.46
N ALA A 2 5.16 -41.12 2.90
CA ALA A 2 5.42 -40.82 1.50
C ALA A 2 6.37 -39.62 1.50
N ASP A 3 7.46 -39.80 0.77
CA ASP A 3 8.68 -39.01 0.74
C ASP A 3 8.41 -37.63 0.11
N LEU A 4 8.60 -36.55 0.88
CA LEU A 4 8.67 -35.17 0.38
C LEU A 4 10.14 -34.75 0.44
N LYS A 5 10.91 -35.18 -0.55
CA LYS A 5 12.23 -34.64 -0.87
C LYS A 5 12.16 -34.12 -2.30
N ASP A 6 12.79 -32.96 -2.51
CA ASP A 6 12.85 -32.17 -3.75
C ASP A 6 11.67 -31.23 -4.05
N THR A 7 11.53 -30.20 -3.22
CA THR A 7 11.18 -28.86 -3.75
C THR A 7 12.45 -28.03 -3.80
N GLN A 8 12.97 -27.85 -5.00
CA GLN A 8 14.03 -26.89 -5.27
C GLN A 8 13.57 -25.49 -4.89
N PHE A 9 14.36 -24.83 -4.07
CA PHE A 9 14.27 -23.41 -3.79
C PHE A 9 14.39 -22.65 -5.11
N TYR A 10 13.32 -21.95 -5.50
CA TYR A 10 13.46 -20.88 -6.48
C TYR A 10 14.20 -19.72 -5.80
N GLU A 11 15.50 -19.61 -6.09
CA GLU A 11 16.25 -18.39 -5.83
C GLU A 11 15.60 -17.25 -6.63
N LEU A 12 14.95 -16.33 -5.92
CA LEU A 12 14.57 -15.04 -6.48
C LEU A 12 15.85 -14.26 -6.80
N LYS A 13 16.27 -14.33 -8.06
CA LYS A 13 17.25 -13.39 -8.63
C LYS A 13 16.71 -11.98 -8.42
N ARG A 14 17.38 -11.24 -7.54
CA ARG A 14 17.23 -9.80 -7.33
C ARG A 14 17.37 -9.12 -8.69
N VAL A 15 16.28 -8.55 -9.20
CA VAL A 15 16.32 -7.65 -10.36
C VAL A 15 17.04 -6.38 -9.90
N GLU A 16 18.13 -6.05 -10.57
CA GLU A 16 18.90 -4.83 -10.37
C GLU A 16 18.00 -3.61 -10.60
N GLU A 17 17.90 -2.73 -9.61
CA GLU A 17 17.23 -1.44 -9.74
C GLU A 17 17.98 -0.55 -10.74
N PRO A 18 17.31 0.02 -11.76
CA PRO A 18 17.91 1.04 -12.59
C PRO A 18 18.05 2.35 -11.80
N ASN A 19 19.31 2.71 -11.57
CA ASN A 19 19.84 4.01 -11.19
C ASN A 19 18.90 5.22 -11.37
N GLY A 20 18.65 5.92 -10.26
CA GLY A 20 18.77 7.37 -10.19
C GLY A 20 17.52 8.20 -10.51
N PHE A 21 16.69 8.44 -9.49
CA PHE A 21 15.91 9.68 -9.41
C PHE A 21 16.10 10.35 -8.04
N SER A 22 17.21 11.07 -7.91
CA SER A 22 17.45 11.96 -6.77
C SER A 22 16.57 13.20 -6.92
N THR A 23 15.47 13.29 -6.18
CA THR A 23 14.82 14.58 -5.92
C THR A 23 15.49 15.24 -4.72
N LYS A 24 16.53 16.03 -5.00
CA LYS A 24 17.01 17.03 -4.04
C LYS A 24 15.90 18.06 -3.80
N PHE A 25 15.10 17.88 -2.75
CA PHE A 25 14.30 18.96 -2.19
C PHE A 25 15.25 19.93 -1.47
N ASN A 26 15.61 21.02 -2.15
CA ASN A 26 16.41 22.10 -1.57
C ASN A 26 15.50 23.03 -0.75
N SER A 27 15.52 22.88 0.57
CA SER A 27 14.70 23.63 1.55
C SER A 27 15.18 25.06 1.85
N LYS A 28 15.98 25.69 0.98
CA LYS A 28 16.52 27.05 1.22
C LYS A 28 16.07 28.10 0.19
N LYS A 29 14.76 28.38 0.09
CA LYS A 29 14.23 29.66 -0.45
C LYS A 29 12.82 30.01 0.06
N VAL A 30 12.57 29.88 1.37
CA VAL A 30 11.40 30.51 1.99
C VAL A 30 11.82 31.19 3.27
N LYS A 31 12.29 32.43 3.14
CA LYS A 31 12.32 33.52 4.14
C LYS A 31 13.33 34.57 3.66
N GLN A 32 12.81 35.71 3.20
CA GLN A 32 13.38 37.06 3.36
C GLN A 32 12.84 37.98 2.24
N VAL A 33 11.67 38.59 2.48
CA VAL A 33 11.45 40.00 2.11
C VAL A 33 10.57 40.59 3.20
N LEU A 34 11.21 41.07 4.26
CA LEU A 34 10.61 42.00 5.21
C LEU A 34 11.59 43.16 5.34
N LEU A 35 11.04 44.38 5.41
CA LEU A 35 11.67 45.70 5.59
C LEU A 35 11.79 46.55 4.33
N ILE A 36 10.78 47.39 4.06
CA ILE A 36 10.96 48.81 3.75
C ILE A 36 9.80 49.63 4.39
N THR A 37 10.15 50.31 5.49
CA THR A 37 9.68 51.62 6.03
C THR A 37 8.20 52.05 5.96
N GLY A 38 7.56 52.09 7.14
CA GLY A 38 7.25 53.33 7.87
C GLY A 38 6.40 54.44 7.21
N ALA A 39 5.16 54.54 7.70
CA ALA A 39 4.35 55.76 7.89
C ALA A 39 3.79 56.49 6.65
N SER A 40 2.48 56.36 6.43
CA SER A 40 1.52 57.47 6.52
C SER A 40 0.09 56.95 6.38
N LEU A 41 -0.51 56.54 7.50
CA LEU A 41 -1.96 56.49 7.65
C LEU A 41 -2.50 57.91 7.49
N THR A 42 -3.27 58.20 6.45
CA THR A 42 -4.38 59.20 6.39
C THR A 42 -4.92 59.46 4.96
N ALA A 43 -4.94 58.47 4.06
CA ALA A 43 -5.51 58.68 2.71
C ALA A 43 -6.29 57.50 2.10
N ILE A 44 -6.65 56.48 2.90
CA ILE A 44 -7.43 55.31 2.40
C ILE A 44 -8.71 55.16 3.23
N ILE A 45 -9.50 56.24 3.35
CA ILE A 45 -10.80 56.19 4.02
C ILE A 45 -11.96 56.75 3.16
N PHE A 46 -11.73 57.13 1.90
CA PHE A 46 -12.78 57.72 1.04
C PHE A 46 -12.89 57.19 -0.40
N LEU A 47 -12.28 56.05 -0.76
CA LEU A 47 -12.36 55.52 -2.13
C LEU A 47 -12.83 54.06 -2.29
N VAL A 48 -13.42 53.45 -1.26
CA VAL A 48 -14.03 52.09 -1.39
C VAL A 48 -15.41 52.00 -0.73
N PHE A 49 -16.18 53.10 -0.69
CA PHE A 49 -17.58 53.09 -0.21
C PHE A 49 -18.63 53.22 -1.34
N ALA A 50 -18.22 53.06 -2.60
CA ALA A 50 -19.12 53.22 -3.75
C ALA A 50 -19.06 52.05 -4.75
N ILE A 51 -18.84 50.82 -4.28
CA ILE A 51 -19.09 49.60 -5.06
C ILE A 51 -19.80 48.57 -4.16
N THR A 52 -20.96 48.96 -3.65
CA THR A 52 -22.01 48.02 -3.27
C THR A 52 -23.22 48.32 -4.12
N THR A 53 -23.39 47.59 -5.22
CA THR A 53 -24.69 47.10 -5.71
C THR A 53 -24.46 46.22 -6.92
N GLY A 54 -24.89 44.96 -6.83
CA GLY A 54 -25.23 44.16 -8.01
C GLY A 54 -24.24 43.06 -8.36
N LEU A 55 -24.39 41.91 -7.72
CA LEU A 55 -24.95 40.69 -8.33
C LEU A 55 -24.51 39.48 -7.50
N SER A 56 -25.46 38.97 -6.73
CA SER A 56 -25.45 37.61 -6.19
C SER A 56 -25.21 36.61 -7.32
N PHE A 57 -24.16 35.81 -7.24
CA PHE A 57 -24.14 34.45 -7.77
C PHE A 57 -23.04 33.64 -7.08
N THR A 58 -23.15 33.45 -5.76
CA THR A 58 -22.52 32.29 -5.12
C THR A 58 -23.35 31.07 -5.48
N LYS A 59 -23.03 30.46 -6.63
CA LYS A 59 -23.48 29.11 -6.96
C LYS A 59 -22.75 28.20 -5.97
N THR A 60 -23.40 27.86 -4.86
CA THR A 60 -22.97 26.74 -4.02
C THR A 60 -22.93 25.52 -4.92
N LYS A 61 -21.72 25.10 -5.31
CA LYS A 61 -21.49 23.81 -5.95
C LYS A 61 -21.88 22.78 -4.89
N LYS A 62 -23.11 22.28 -5.01
CA LYS A 62 -23.59 21.10 -4.29
C LYS A 62 -22.53 20.02 -4.55
N LEU A 63 -21.91 19.50 -3.49
CA LEU A 63 -21.16 18.25 -3.56
C LEU A 63 -22.17 17.15 -3.91
N THR A 64 -22.43 16.98 -5.19
CA THR A 64 -22.94 15.74 -5.76
C THR A 64 -21.74 15.11 -6.45
N GLY A 65 -21.25 14.01 -5.90
CA GLY A 65 -20.29 13.16 -6.58
C GLY A 65 -20.89 12.72 -7.92
N GLN A 66 -20.31 13.23 -9.00
CA GLN A 66 -20.49 12.66 -10.33
C GLN A 66 -19.08 12.45 -10.87
N ASN A 67 -18.80 11.20 -11.22
CA ASN A 67 -17.56 10.74 -11.85
C ASN A 67 -17.13 11.69 -12.98
N GLU A 68 -15.91 12.22 -12.88
CA GLU A 68 -15.31 13.09 -13.91
C GLU A 68 -14.82 12.32 -15.16
N ASN A 69 -15.14 11.03 -15.29
CA ASN A 69 -14.71 10.15 -16.37
C ASN A 69 -15.88 9.51 -17.12
N GLN A 70 -16.90 10.26 -17.57
CA GLN A 70 -17.91 9.70 -18.48
C GLN A 70 -17.90 10.46 -19.80
N LYS A 71 -17.44 9.79 -20.87
CA LYS A 71 -17.45 10.34 -22.23
C LYS A 71 -18.89 10.59 -22.65
N SER A 72 -19.18 11.78 -23.18
CA SER A 72 -20.55 12.11 -23.57
C SER A 72 -21.00 11.25 -24.75
N ASN A 73 -22.28 10.89 -24.83
CA ASN A 73 -22.83 10.11 -25.95
C ASN A 73 -22.50 10.74 -27.32
N THR A 74 -22.49 12.08 -27.39
CA THR A 74 -22.12 12.83 -28.60
C THR A 74 -20.67 12.60 -29.01
N GLU A 75 -19.76 12.55 -28.04
CA GLU A 75 -18.32 12.36 -28.29
C GLU A 75 -18.02 10.92 -28.71
N VAL A 76 -18.70 9.92 -28.12
CA VAL A 76 -18.62 8.52 -28.53
C VAL A 76 -19.08 8.35 -29.99
N SER A 77 -20.23 8.94 -30.36
CA SER A 77 -20.71 8.88 -31.74
C SER A 77 -19.74 9.51 -32.74
N GLN A 78 -19.14 10.66 -32.41
CA GLN A 78 -18.12 11.28 -33.25
C GLN A 78 -16.89 10.40 -33.41
N THR A 79 -16.45 9.74 -32.33
CA THR A 79 -15.30 8.82 -32.39
C THR A 79 -15.60 7.58 -33.23
N LEU A 80 -16.84 7.06 -33.18
CA LEU A 80 -17.28 5.94 -34.01
C LEU A 80 -17.36 6.31 -35.51
N THR A 81 -17.82 7.52 -35.85
CA THR A 81 -17.80 8.01 -37.23
C THR A 81 -16.36 8.15 -37.75
N ALA A 82 -15.42 8.57 -36.90
CA ALA A 82 -14.01 8.65 -37.28
C ALA A 82 -13.39 7.28 -37.62
N CYS A 83 -13.88 6.19 -37.03
CA CYS A 83 -13.43 4.84 -37.36
C CYS A 83 -13.73 4.44 -38.82
N GLU A 84 -14.75 5.05 -39.46
CA GLU A 84 -15.15 4.70 -40.83
C GLU A 84 -14.15 5.18 -41.89
N ALA A 85 -13.29 6.13 -41.54
CA ALA A 85 -12.20 6.61 -42.38
C ALA A 85 -10.90 5.80 -42.20
N GLY A 86 -10.87 4.82 -41.30
CA GLY A 86 -9.67 4.05 -40.94
C GLY A 86 -9.41 2.84 -41.84
N ALA A 87 -8.19 2.31 -41.78
CA ALA A 87 -7.77 1.11 -42.51
C ALA A 87 -8.38 -0.19 -41.95
N ASP A 88 -8.68 -0.23 -40.65
CA ASP A 88 -9.36 -1.34 -39.98
C ASP A 88 -10.54 -0.81 -39.16
N VAL A 89 -11.69 -0.75 -39.84
CA VAL A 89 -12.93 -0.19 -39.30
C VAL A 89 -13.46 -1.04 -38.15
N GLU A 90 -13.35 -2.37 -38.25
CA GLU A 90 -13.89 -3.31 -37.25
C GLU A 90 -13.08 -3.25 -35.96
N PHE A 91 -11.74 -3.33 -36.06
CA PHE A 91 -10.87 -3.19 -34.89
C PHE A 91 -11.09 -1.84 -34.18
N CYS A 92 -11.20 -0.75 -34.95
CA CYS A 92 -11.45 0.58 -34.38
C CYS A 92 -12.79 0.65 -33.65
N LYS A 93 -13.88 0.16 -34.27
CA LYS A 93 -15.21 0.14 -33.66
C LYS A 93 -15.23 -0.74 -32.40
N ASN A 94 -14.60 -1.91 -32.43
CA ASN A 94 -14.52 -2.81 -31.28
C ASN A 94 -13.81 -2.16 -30.09
N ARG A 95 -12.65 -1.53 -30.35
CA ARG A 95 -11.89 -0.81 -29.32
C ARG A 95 -12.66 0.36 -28.71
N VAL A 96 -13.19 1.26 -29.54
CA VAL A 96 -13.91 2.46 -29.07
C VAL A 96 -15.16 2.09 -28.27
N THR A 97 -15.90 1.08 -28.73
CA THR A 97 -17.10 0.60 -28.04
C THR A 97 -16.74 0.01 -26.67
N THR A 98 -15.69 -0.81 -26.62
CA THR A 98 -15.20 -1.41 -25.37
C THR A 98 -14.70 -0.36 -24.37
N GLU A 99 -13.91 0.61 -24.83
CA GLU A 99 -13.44 1.73 -24.01
C GLU A 99 -14.61 2.54 -23.42
N ASN A 100 -15.64 2.81 -24.22
CA ASN A 100 -16.85 3.48 -23.74
C ASN A 100 -17.59 2.63 -22.70
N ALA A 101 -17.71 1.32 -22.91
CA ALA A 101 -18.38 0.43 -21.97
C ALA A 101 -17.68 0.39 -20.61
N ILE A 102 -16.35 0.30 -20.59
CA ILE A 102 -15.53 0.35 -19.37
C ILE A 102 -15.71 1.70 -18.67
N THR A 103 -15.48 2.79 -19.41
CA THR A 103 -15.53 4.16 -18.86
C THR A 103 -16.91 4.53 -18.32
N SER A 104 -17.98 4.05 -18.95
CA SER A 104 -19.35 4.26 -18.49
C SER A 104 -19.79 3.29 -17.38
N GLY A 105 -19.05 2.19 -17.17
CA GLY A 105 -19.44 1.09 -16.30
C GLY A 105 -20.69 0.33 -16.77
N GLN A 106 -21.07 0.44 -18.04
CA GLN A 106 -22.32 -0.12 -18.56
C GLN A 106 -22.07 -1.26 -19.53
N VAL A 107 -22.41 -2.49 -19.14
CA VAL A 107 -22.27 -3.68 -20.01
C VAL A 107 -23.12 -3.59 -21.28
N ARG A 108 -24.28 -2.90 -21.22
CA ARG A 108 -25.13 -2.69 -22.41
C ARG A 108 -24.41 -1.93 -23.53
N ALA A 109 -23.38 -1.14 -23.20
CA ALA A 109 -22.59 -0.47 -24.22
C ALA A 109 -21.71 -1.43 -25.04
N CYS A 110 -21.56 -2.69 -24.63
CA CYS A 110 -20.93 -3.74 -25.44
C CYS A 110 -21.86 -4.28 -26.54
N GLU A 111 -23.16 -3.98 -26.51
CA GLU A 111 -24.13 -4.47 -27.50
C GLU A 111 -23.75 -4.03 -28.93
N GLY A 112 -23.91 -4.95 -29.89
CA GLY A 112 -23.54 -4.70 -31.29
C GLY A 112 -22.11 -5.11 -31.66
N LEU A 113 -21.30 -5.53 -30.70
CA LEU A 113 -20.01 -6.18 -30.96
C LEU A 113 -20.18 -7.62 -31.49
N PRO A 114 -19.23 -8.12 -32.31
CA PRO A 114 -19.13 -9.55 -32.63
C PRO A 114 -19.09 -10.42 -31.36
N SER A 115 -19.51 -11.68 -31.44
CA SER A 115 -19.69 -12.55 -30.25
C SER A 115 -18.48 -12.62 -29.32
N ASP A 116 -17.28 -12.75 -29.88
CA ASP A 116 -16.05 -12.89 -29.09
C ASP A 116 -15.64 -11.54 -28.49
N ALA A 117 -15.74 -10.46 -29.29
CA ALA A 117 -15.49 -9.10 -28.83
C ALA A 117 -16.50 -8.66 -27.76
N TYR A 118 -17.77 -9.08 -27.87
CA TYR A 118 -18.79 -8.85 -26.86
C TYR A 118 -18.39 -9.49 -25.54
N LYS A 119 -18.01 -10.77 -25.53
CA LYS A 119 -17.57 -11.47 -24.31
C LYS A 119 -16.37 -10.79 -23.66
N SER A 120 -15.34 -10.46 -24.44
CA SER A 120 -14.17 -9.73 -23.94
C SER A 120 -14.56 -8.37 -23.37
N CYS A 121 -15.45 -7.62 -24.04
CA CYS A 121 -15.94 -6.34 -23.55
C CYS A 121 -16.65 -6.46 -22.20
N VAL A 122 -17.58 -7.42 -22.06
CA VAL A 122 -18.30 -7.63 -20.79
C VAL A 122 -17.35 -8.02 -19.67
N ASN A 123 -16.37 -8.89 -19.92
CA ASN A 123 -15.37 -9.27 -18.91
C ASN A 123 -14.58 -8.06 -18.42
N LEU A 124 -14.11 -7.21 -19.34
CA LEU A 124 -13.36 -6.00 -18.98
C LEU A 124 -14.20 -5.03 -18.15
N VAL A 125 -15.49 -4.86 -18.48
CA VAL A 125 -16.42 -4.05 -17.66
C VAL A 125 -16.65 -4.70 -16.29
N ALA A 126 -16.79 -6.03 -16.23
CA ALA A 126 -16.93 -6.75 -14.96
C ALA A 126 -15.71 -6.58 -14.06
N PHE A 127 -14.50 -6.59 -14.62
CA PHE A 127 -13.25 -6.41 -13.89
C PHE A 127 -13.10 -4.97 -13.36
N ASP A 128 -13.33 -3.99 -14.23
CA ASP A 128 -13.26 -2.57 -13.88
C ASP A 128 -14.27 -2.19 -12.79
N GLN A 129 -15.50 -2.68 -12.93
CA GLN A 129 -16.58 -2.43 -11.98
C GLN A 129 -16.56 -3.39 -10.77
N LYS A 130 -15.67 -4.40 -10.78
CA LYS A 130 -15.59 -5.48 -9.80
C LYS A 130 -16.96 -6.12 -9.52
N ASN A 131 -17.75 -6.36 -10.58
CA ASN A 131 -19.15 -6.78 -10.48
C ASN A 131 -19.36 -8.21 -11.00
N LEU A 132 -19.59 -9.15 -10.08
CA LEU A 132 -19.82 -10.55 -10.39
C LEU A 132 -21.10 -10.80 -11.21
N ASP A 133 -22.10 -9.94 -11.11
CA ASP A 133 -23.33 -10.12 -11.88
C ASP A 133 -23.09 -9.91 -13.38
N TYR A 134 -22.07 -9.14 -13.76
CA TYR A 134 -21.72 -8.94 -15.16
C TYR A 134 -21.09 -10.19 -15.78
N CYS A 135 -20.31 -10.96 -15.02
CA CYS A 135 -19.76 -12.24 -15.50
C CYS A 135 -20.86 -13.25 -15.86
N LYS A 136 -22.02 -13.20 -15.19
CA LYS A 136 -23.15 -14.10 -15.50
C LYS A 136 -23.73 -13.88 -16.91
N LEU A 137 -23.51 -12.72 -17.51
CA LEU A 137 -24.05 -12.37 -18.83
C LEU A 137 -23.31 -13.06 -19.98
N VAL A 138 -22.09 -13.52 -19.76
CA VAL A 138 -21.27 -14.19 -20.78
C VAL A 138 -21.10 -15.68 -20.52
N ASP A 139 -21.07 -16.06 -19.25
CA ASP A 139 -20.70 -17.41 -18.83
C ASP A 139 -21.89 -18.23 -18.30
N GLY A 140 -23.06 -17.62 -18.08
CA GLY A 140 -24.21 -18.27 -17.43
C GLY A 140 -24.10 -18.28 -15.90
N GLU A 141 -24.68 -19.27 -15.22
CA GLU A 141 -24.58 -19.45 -13.76
C GLU A 141 -23.39 -20.34 -13.40
N GLY A 142 -22.22 -19.77 -13.03
CA GLY A 142 -21.09 -20.58 -12.56
C GLY A 142 -19.78 -19.84 -12.26
N ASN A 143 -18.87 -20.53 -11.54
CA ASN A 143 -17.49 -20.09 -11.26
C ASN A 143 -16.62 -20.23 -12.51
N THR A 144 -16.53 -19.15 -13.28
CA THR A 144 -15.77 -19.06 -14.51
C THR A 144 -14.53 -18.19 -14.35
N GLU A 145 -13.67 -18.17 -15.37
CA GLU A 145 -12.50 -17.29 -15.44
C GLU A 145 -12.85 -15.83 -15.13
N CYS A 146 -13.98 -15.32 -15.63
CA CYS A 146 -14.44 -13.97 -15.28
C CYS A 146 -14.73 -13.83 -13.78
N SER A 147 -15.51 -14.76 -13.23
CA SER A 147 -15.95 -14.69 -11.83
C SER A 147 -14.77 -14.86 -10.86
N ASP A 148 -13.83 -15.73 -11.18
CA ASP A 148 -12.61 -15.97 -10.41
C ASP A 148 -11.71 -14.74 -10.40
N HIS A 149 -11.51 -14.10 -11.56
CA HIS A 149 -10.74 -12.85 -11.64
C HIS A 149 -11.40 -11.70 -10.87
N VAL A 150 -12.73 -11.55 -10.95
CA VAL A 150 -13.44 -10.52 -10.15
C VAL A 150 -13.31 -10.82 -8.65
N ARG A 151 -13.39 -12.08 -8.23
CA ARG A 151 -13.18 -12.45 -6.82
C ARG A 151 -11.77 -12.15 -6.35
N LEU A 152 -10.75 -12.43 -7.17
CA LEU A 152 -9.37 -12.05 -6.88
C LEU A 152 -9.26 -10.53 -6.67
N LEU A 153 -9.84 -9.72 -7.56
CA LEU A 153 -9.82 -8.25 -7.45
C LEU A 153 -10.56 -7.73 -6.21
N LEU A 154 -11.66 -8.38 -5.81
CA LEU A 154 -12.43 -8.02 -4.61
C LEU A 154 -11.71 -8.43 -3.32
N ALA A 155 -11.18 -9.65 -3.27
CA ALA A 155 -10.47 -10.17 -2.11
C ALA A 155 -9.20 -9.34 -1.83
N THR A 156 -8.38 -9.10 -2.86
CA THR A 156 -7.15 -8.32 -2.73
C THR A 156 -7.40 -6.85 -2.37
N ALA A 157 -8.42 -6.21 -2.95
CA ALA A 157 -8.75 -4.83 -2.62
C ALA A 157 -9.22 -4.62 -1.17
N ASN A 158 -9.73 -5.67 -0.52
CA ASN A 158 -10.26 -5.60 0.84
C ASN A 158 -9.39 -6.37 1.87
N ASN A 159 -8.25 -6.94 1.45
CA ASN A 159 -7.46 -7.89 2.25
C ASN A 159 -8.32 -9.03 2.83
N ASP A 160 -9.35 -9.47 2.11
CA ASP A 160 -10.24 -10.54 2.54
C ASP A 160 -9.67 -11.89 2.09
N TYR A 161 -8.82 -12.48 2.93
CA TYR A 161 -8.20 -13.77 2.67
C TYR A 161 -9.24 -14.90 2.53
N SER A 162 -10.34 -14.82 3.29
CA SER A 162 -11.40 -15.82 3.27
C SER A 162 -12.15 -15.84 1.94
N ALA A 163 -12.30 -14.68 1.29
CA ALA A 163 -12.92 -14.56 -0.02
C ALA A 163 -12.15 -15.30 -1.12
N CYS A 164 -10.84 -15.54 -0.97
CA CYS A 164 -10.07 -16.34 -1.92
C CYS A 164 -10.63 -17.76 -2.08
N ALA A 165 -11.27 -18.34 -1.04
CA ALA A 165 -11.87 -19.67 -1.12
C ALA A 165 -12.99 -19.78 -2.18
N GLY A 166 -13.57 -18.64 -2.59
CA GLY A 166 -14.58 -18.58 -3.65
C GLY A 166 -14.03 -18.70 -5.07
N ILE A 167 -12.71 -18.62 -5.27
CA ILE A 167 -12.03 -18.73 -6.57
C ILE A 167 -11.90 -20.21 -6.95
N ALA A 168 -12.47 -20.66 -8.07
CA ALA A 168 -12.43 -22.06 -8.47
C ALA A 168 -11.07 -22.50 -9.01
N ASN A 169 -10.43 -21.68 -9.85
CA ASN A 169 -9.08 -21.92 -10.35
C ASN A 169 -8.06 -21.96 -9.19
N GLU A 170 -7.29 -23.03 -9.12
CA GLU A 170 -6.33 -23.24 -8.02
C GLU A 170 -5.15 -22.26 -8.07
N ASP A 171 -4.60 -21.99 -9.25
CA ASP A 171 -3.49 -21.05 -9.42
C ASP A 171 -3.89 -19.62 -9.05
N GLU A 172 -5.08 -19.18 -9.46
CA GLU A 172 -5.61 -17.87 -9.08
C GLU A 172 -5.97 -17.80 -7.60
N ARG A 173 -6.48 -18.88 -7.01
CA ARG A 173 -6.75 -18.97 -5.58
C ARG A 173 -5.47 -18.83 -4.78
N LEU A 174 -4.41 -19.55 -5.16
CA LEU A 174 -3.11 -19.45 -4.53
C LEU A 174 -2.50 -18.06 -4.73
N SER A 175 -2.64 -17.48 -5.92
CA SER A 175 -2.22 -16.10 -6.19
C SER A 175 -2.94 -15.09 -5.28
N CYS A 176 -4.26 -15.24 -5.09
CA CYS A 176 -5.06 -14.43 -4.16
C CYS A 176 -4.52 -14.52 -2.73
N GLN A 177 -4.33 -15.75 -2.24
CA GLN A 177 -3.82 -16.01 -0.90
C GLN A 177 -2.41 -15.41 -0.71
N ASN A 178 -1.52 -15.61 -1.68
CA ASN A 178 -0.15 -15.09 -1.62
C ASN A 178 -0.06 -13.57 -1.68
N GLN A 179 -1.01 -12.90 -2.35
CA GLN A 179 -1.07 -11.43 -2.36
C GLN A 179 -1.53 -10.84 -1.02
N ILE A 180 -2.39 -11.56 -0.29
CA ILE A 180 -3.00 -11.07 0.95
C ILE A 180 -2.24 -11.54 2.20
N ALA A 181 -1.64 -12.73 2.17
CA ALA A 181 -0.93 -13.33 3.31
C ALA A 181 0.10 -12.38 3.98
N PRO A 182 0.93 -11.61 3.24
CA PRO A 182 1.90 -10.71 3.86
C PRO A 182 1.29 -9.69 4.83
N PHE A 183 0.06 -9.22 4.57
CA PHE A 183 -0.64 -8.29 5.46
C PHE A 183 -0.96 -8.94 6.82
N PHE A 184 -1.39 -10.20 6.82
CA PHE A 184 -1.67 -10.92 8.08
C PHE A 184 -0.38 -11.34 8.79
N ILE A 185 0.67 -11.65 8.03
CA ILE A 185 1.98 -12.01 8.59
C ILE A 185 2.61 -10.80 9.29
N SER A 186 2.63 -9.63 8.64
CA SER A 186 3.21 -8.40 9.22
C SER A 186 2.49 -7.92 10.50
N GLU A 187 1.20 -8.22 10.61
CA GLU A 187 0.38 -7.85 11.78
C GLU A 187 0.37 -8.95 12.87
N GLY A 188 1.04 -10.09 12.67
CA GLY A 188 1.01 -11.22 13.60
C GLY A 188 -0.35 -11.91 13.70
N ARG A 189 -1.21 -11.77 12.68
CA ARG A 189 -2.62 -12.24 12.66
C ARG A 189 -2.81 -13.53 11.86
N CYS A 190 -1.79 -14.39 11.78
CA CYS A 190 -1.83 -15.64 10.99
C CYS A 190 -2.99 -16.57 11.37
N SER A 191 -3.32 -16.66 12.66
CA SER A 191 -4.37 -17.54 13.17
C SER A 191 -5.77 -17.17 12.68
N GLU A 192 -6.01 -15.90 12.33
CA GLU A 192 -7.31 -15.43 11.79
C GLU A 192 -7.61 -16.02 10.41
N VAL A 193 -6.57 -16.39 9.67
CA VAL A 193 -6.65 -16.84 8.28
C VAL A 193 -6.14 -18.27 8.09
N GLY A 194 -5.81 -18.96 9.18
CA GLY A 194 -5.31 -20.33 9.16
C GLY A 194 -3.92 -20.48 8.52
N LEU A 195 -3.13 -19.41 8.50
CA LEU A 195 -1.72 -19.46 8.12
C LEU A 195 -0.91 -20.12 9.25
N ASN A 196 0.20 -20.76 8.89
CA ASN A 196 1.11 -21.36 9.86
C ASN A 196 1.67 -20.26 10.79
N GLU A 197 1.44 -20.38 12.10
CA GLU A 197 1.90 -19.41 13.09
C GLU A 197 3.42 -19.18 13.05
N THR A 198 4.21 -20.20 12.70
CA THR A 198 5.66 -20.08 12.51
C THR A 198 6.07 -19.13 11.38
N LEU A 199 5.20 -18.88 10.40
CA LEU A 199 5.45 -17.86 9.37
C LEU A 199 5.33 -16.44 9.95
N CYS A 200 4.36 -16.21 10.83
CA CYS A 200 4.25 -14.95 11.57
C CYS A 200 5.42 -14.76 12.53
N GLU A 201 5.82 -15.81 13.25
CA GLU A 201 6.93 -15.76 14.22
C GLU A 201 8.26 -15.39 13.55
N LYS A 202 8.56 -15.94 12.36
CA LYS A 202 9.82 -15.67 11.64
C LYS A 202 9.96 -14.23 11.11
N GLU A 203 8.86 -13.60 10.71
CA GLU A 203 8.89 -12.19 10.30
C GLU A 203 9.04 -11.25 11.50
N THR A 204 8.46 -11.59 12.66
CA THR A 204 8.64 -10.79 13.89
C THR A 204 10.10 -10.74 14.32
N LEU A 205 10.81 -11.89 14.34
CA LEU A 205 12.24 -11.93 14.69
C LEU A 205 13.11 -11.12 13.72
N THR A 206 12.83 -11.20 12.41
CA THR A 206 13.61 -10.47 11.40
C THR A 206 13.42 -8.96 11.55
N SER A 207 12.19 -8.52 11.80
CA SER A 207 11.85 -7.12 12.03
C SER A 207 12.46 -6.57 13.33
N ILE A 208 12.41 -7.34 14.42
CA ILE A 208 13.04 -6.97 15.70
C ILE A 208 14.56 -6.83 15.56
N LYS A 209 15.22 -7.75 14.85
CA LYS A 209 16.66 -7.63 14.60
C LYS A 209 17.02 -6.43 13.71
N ALA A 210 16.16 -6.05 12.79
CA ALA A 210 16.44 -4.94 11.87
C ALA A 210 16.22 -3.56 12.49
N ASN A 211 15.14 -3.39 13.26
CA ASN A 211 14.68 -2.07 13.73
C ASN A 211 14.15 -2.05 15.17
N GLY A 212 14.20 -3.17 15.88
CA GLY A 212 13.65 -3.30 17.22
C GLY A 212 14.66 -3.05 18.34
N SER A 213 14.22 -3.35 19.55
CA SER A 213 14.97 -3.21 20.79
C SER A 213 14.99 -4.53 21.56
N PRO A 214 15.96 -4.77 22.46
CA PRO A 214 15.95 -5.95 23.33
C PRO A 214 14.61 -6.19 24.05
N TYR A 215 13.89 -5.11 24.38
CA TYR A 215 12.56 -5.17 25.01
C TYR A 215 11.50 -5.87 24.14
N ASP A 216 11.65 -5.86 22.81
CA ASP A 216 10.70 -6.46 21.88
C ASP A 216 10.83 -7.99 21.82
N CYS A 217 11.93 -8.57 22.35
CA CYS A 217 12.12 -10.01 22.38
C CYS A 217 11.12 -10.74 23.30
N GLY A 218 10.52 -10.06 24.29
CA GLY A 218 9.66 -10.69 25.30
C GLY A 218 8.33 -11.27 24.78
N GLY A 219 7.95 -10.91 23.55
CA GLY A 219 6.76 -11.46 22.87
C GLY A 219 7.01 -12.71 22.03
N LEU A 220 8.25 -13.20 21.96
CA LEU A 220 8.65 -14.30 21.09
C LEU A 220 8.56 -15.68 21.78
N PRO A 221 8.26 -16.76 21.05
CA PRO A 221 8.37 -18.13 21.57
C PRO A 221 9.83 -18.51 21.88
N ASP A 222 10.06 -19.48 22.77
CA ASP A 222 11.37 -19.82 23.37
C ASP A 222 12.56 -19.88 22.37
N VAL A 223 12.37 -20.47 21.19
CA VAL A 223 13.43 -20.59 20.17
C VAL A 223 13.80 -19.26 19.52
N ASP A 224 12.82 -18.39 19.32
CA ASP A 224 13.01 -17.06 18.73
C ASP A 224 13.43 -16.05 19.79
N TYR A 225 12.97 -16.22 21.03
CA TYR A 225 13.46 -15.48 22.19
C TYR A 225 14.97 -15.62 22.33
N GLN A 226 15.49 -16.85 22.32
CA GLN A 226 16.93 -17.08 22.42
C GLN A 226 17.67 -16.45 21.23
N SER A 227 17.15 -16.61 20.01
CA SER A 227 17.77 -16.01 18.82
C SER A 227 17.76 -14.47 18.83
N CYS A 228 16.77 -13.87 19.47
CA CYS A 228 16.63 -12.42 19.65
C CYS A 228 17.60 -11.91 20.72
N SER A 229 17.63 -12.58 21.87
CA SER A 229 18.55 -12.31 22.97
C SER A 229 20.01 -12.42 22.52
N ASP A 230 20.36 -13.53 21.86
CA ASP A 230 21.71 -13.74 21.33
C ASP A 230 22.12 -12.63 20.34
N TYR A 231 21.18 -12.12 19.54
CA TYR A 231 21.46 -11.04 18.60
C TYR A 231 21.82 -9.74 19.33
N PHE A 232 20.99 -9.29 20.26
CA PHE A 232 21.27 -8.05 21.01
C PHE A 232 22.46 -8.21 21.97
N ALA A 233 22.77 -9.42 22.43
CA ALA A 233 23.98 -9.68 23.21
C ALA A 233 25.28 -9.52 22.40
N THR A 234 25.20 -9.43 21.07
CA THR A 234 26.36 -9.12 20.20
C THR A 234 26.53 -7.63 19.92
N LEU A 235 25.58 -6.79 20.33
CA LEU A 235 25.59 -5.36 20.11
C LEU A 235 26.04 -4.63 21.39
N ASP A 236 26.69 -3.50 21.21
CA ASP A 236 27.14 -2.57 22.24
C ASP A 236 27.06 -1.18 21.60
N SER A 237 25.85 -0.62 21.64
CA SER A 237 25.41 0.47 20.78
C SER A 237 26.05 1.82 21.15
N ASP A 238 26.45 2.01 22.39
CA ASP A 238 27.20 3.17 22.86
C ASP A 238 28.68 2.89 23.14
N SER A 239 29.11 1.63 23.00
CA SER A 239 30.51 1.19 23.09
C SER A 239 31.12 1.39 24.48
N ASP A 240 30.32 1.21 25.53
CA ASP A 240 30.73 1.38 26.91
C ASP A 240 31.25 0.07 27.57
N GLY A 241 31.04 -1.06 26.89
CA GLY A 241 31.45 -2.40 27.32
C GLY A 241 30.35 -3.25 27.96
N LEU A 242 29.12 -2.75 28.06
CA LEU A 242 27.90 -3.48 28.43
C LEU A 242 27.08 -3.70 27.15
N ASN A 243 26.70 -4.95 26.86
CA ASN A 243 25.93 -5.21 25.64
C ASN A 243 24.46 -4.80 25.79
N ASP A 244 23.85 -4.39 24.67
CA ASP A 244 22.46 -3.90 24.60
C ASP A 244 21.46 -4.82 25.31
N TRP A 245 21.67 -6.14 25.21
CA TRP A 245 20.80 -7.11 25.87
C TRP A 245 20.88 -7.02 27.39
N ARG A 246 22.08 -6.96 27.98
CA ARG A 246 22.27 -6.88 29.43
C ARG A 246 21.81 -5.54 29.97
N GLU A 247 22.09 -4.45 29.26
CA GLU A 247 21.58 -3.13 29.60
C GLU A 247 20.07 -3.14 29.79
N ALA A 248 19.34 -3.66 28.79
CA ALA A 248 17.88 -3.68 28.83
C ALA A 248 17.28 -4.74 29.77
N SER A 249 17.88 -5.93 29.86
CA SER A 249 17.27 -7.09 30.56
C SER A 249 17.76 -7.29 31.99
N GLU A 250 18.97 -6.85 32.32
CA GLU A 250 19.60 -7.06 33.63
C GLU A 250 19.70 -5.78 34.46
N PHE A 251 20.10 -4.65 33.85
CA PHE A 251 20.45 -3.42 34.59
C PHE A 251 19.44 -2.28 34.45
N GLY A 252 18.66 -2.26 33.37
CA GLY A 252 17.71 -1.19 33.11
C GLY A 252 18.36 0.12 32.64
N THR A 253 19.57 0.06 32.09
CA THR A 253 20.30 1.20 31.52
C THR A 253 19.85 1.49 30.09
N ASP A 254 20.20 2.66 29.56
CA ASP A 254 19.88 3.06 28.18
C ASP A 254 21.03 2.71 27.24
N ARG A 255 20.82 1.69 26.39
CA ARG A 255 21.76 1.19 25.37
C ARG A 255 22.38 2.21 24.40
N PHE A 256 21.93 3.46 24.42
CA PHE A 256 22.48 4.52 23.60
C PHE A 256 23.22 5.58 24.42
N VAL A 257 23.43 5.35 25.72
CA VAL A 257 23.97 6.28 26.69
C VAL A 257 24.98 5.57 27.59
N ALA A 258 26.26 5.77 27.28
CA ALA A 258 27.36 5.07 27.96
C ALA A 258 27.46 5.28 29.48
N ASP A 259 26.78 6.28 30.03
CA ASP A 259 26.72 6.66 31.46
C ASP A 259 25.26 7.11 31.68
N THR A 260 24.40 6.15 32.01
CA THR A 260 22.94 6.34 32.02
C THR A 260 22.50 7.32 33.11
N ASP A 261 23.14 7.28 34.27
CA ASP A 261 22.79 8.11 35.42
C ASP A 261 23.56 9.44 35.49
N ALA A 262 24.52 9.62 34.58
CA ALA A 262 25.34 10.81 34.38
C ALA A 262 26.22 11.16 35.59
N ASP A 263 26.73 10.16 36.31
CA ASP A 263 27.58 10.34 37.48
C ASP A 263 29.09 10.46 37.14
N GLY A 264 29.44 10.17 35.89
CA GLY A 264 30.80 10.24 35.36
C GLY A 264 31.49 8.88 35.22
N TYR A 265 30.82 7.77 35.51
CA TYR A 265 31.27 6.41 35.22
C TYR A 265 30.38 5.78 34.16
N ASN A 266 30.99 4.99 33.27
CA ASN A 266 30.20 4.29 32.27
C ASN A 266 29.51 3.06 32.88
N ASP A 267 28.31 2.73 32.42
CA ASP A 267 27.51 1.63 32.94
C ASP A 267 28.29 0.29 32.89
N GLY A 268 28.98 0.03 31.77
CA GLY A 268 29.82 -1.14 31.58
C GLY A 268 31.03 -1.20 32.52
N VAL A 269 31.59 -0.05 32.91
CA VAL A 269 32.68 0.03 33.90
C VAL A 269 32.15 -0.28 35.29
N GLU A 270 30.99 0.26 35.63
CA GLU A 270 30.34 0.04 36.92
C GLU A 270 29.93 -1.41 37.11
N VAL A 271 29.25 -2.00 36.12
CA VAL A 271 28.88 -3.42 36.14
C VAL A 271 30.10 -4.34 36.25
N ALA A 272 31.20 -4.02 35.55
CA ALA A 272 32.44 -4.77 35.66
C ALA A 272 33.11 -4.62 37.04
N GLY A 273 32.94 -3.46 37.68
CA GLY A 273 33.41 -3.16 39.03
C GLY A 273 32.50 -3.68 40.16
N GLY A 274 31.29 -4.14 39.83
CA GLY A 274 30.27 -4.55 40.80
C GLY A 274 29.53 -3.37 41.46
N PHE A 275 29.51 -2.22 40.79
CA PHE A 275 28.72 -1.05 41.16
C PHE A 275 27.33 -1.09 40.49
N ASP A 276 26.43 -0.22 40.96
CA ASP A 276 25.09 -0.06 40.42
C ASP A 276 25.12 1.03 39.34
N PRO A 277 24.84 0.72 38.06
CA PRO A 277 24.92 1.70 36.96
C PRO A 277 23.79 2.74 36.96
N LEU A 278 22.95 2.74 38.00
CA LEU A 278 21.88 3.73 38.20
C LEU A 278 22.02 4.51 39.53
N ASN A 279 23.19 4.39 40.20
CA ASN A 279 23.59 4.97 41.49
C ASN A 279 22.82 4.55 42.77
#